data_AF-A0A7S4NZH0-F1
#
_entry.id   AF-A0A7S4NZH0-F1
#
_cell.length_a   1.000
_cell.length_b   1.000
_cell.length_c   1.000
_cell.angle_alpha   90.00
_cell.angle_beta   90.00
_cell.angle_gamma   90.00
#
_symmetry.space_group_name_H-M   'P 1'
#
loop_
_entity.id
_entity.type
_entity.pdbx_description
1 polymer ?
#
loop_
_entity_poly.entity_id
_entity_poly.type
_entity_poly.pdbx_seq_one_letter_code
_entity_poly.pdbx_strand_id
1 'polypeptide(L)'
;GRKKRNKRKKEKRRKRTFGKKKKMADNNNFLIENCLVLDMENSSKENKYNTVSVAIVGKTIAAVLKEGEKLPENLADTTFQKISGKNRLLLPGFTNAHTHSSEFWCRGMIDNAPLEVWLSSLIDRSIAV
;
A
#
# COMPACT_ATOMS: atom_id res chain seq x y z
N GLY A 1 27.38 -27.18 -47.39
CA GLY A 1 26.35 -26.34 -46.75
C GLY A 1 26.56 -26.16 -45.25
N ARG A 2 27.20 -25.07 -44.81
CA ARG A 2 27.30 -24.71 -43.37
C ARG A 2 27.27 -23.20 -43.08
N LYS A 3 27.60 -22.35 -44.06
CA LYS A 3 27.60 -20.88 -43.90
C LYS A 3 26.20 -20.21 -43.91
N LYS A 4 25.17 -20.83 -44.48
CA LYS A 4 23.79 -20.28 -44.48
C LYS A 4 23.03 -20.49 -43.16
N ARG A 5 23.48 -21.41 -42.28
CA ARG A 5 22.82 -21.69 -40.99
C ARG A 5 23.10 -20.64 -39.91
N ASN A 6 24.25 -19.95 -39.97
CA ASN A 6 24.61 -18.92 -38.98
C ASN A 6 24.01 -17.53 -39.27
N LYS A 7 23.56 -17.25 -40.50
CA LYS A 7 22.84 -15.99 -40.80
C LYS A 7 21.43 -15.99 -40.18
N ARG A 8 20.74 -17.14 -40.18
CA ARG A 8 19.41 -17.30 -39.56
C ARG A 8 19.37 -17.20 -38.03
N LYS A 9 20.50 -17.41 -37.33
CA LYS A 9 20.57 -17.25 -35.87
C LYS A 9 20.85 -15.81 -35.43
N LYS A 10 21.43 -14.96 -36.28
CA LYS A 10 21.64 -13.52 -35.97
C LYS A 10 20.37 -12.68 -36.21
N GLU A 11 19.53 -13.05 -37.18
CA GLU A 11 18.27 -12.35 -37.49
C GLU A 11 17.18 -12.50 -36.41
N LYS A 12 17.30 -13.50 -35.52
CA LYS A 12 16.32 -13.78 -34.46
C LYS A 12 16.61 -13.08 -33.12
N ARG A 13 17.62 -12.21 -33.05
CA ARG A 13 17.64 -11.16 -32.02
C ARG A 13 16.66 -10.08 -32.47
N ARG A 14 15.37 -10.43 -32.46
CA ARG A 14 14.28 -9.45 -32.38
C ARG A 14 14.69 -8.53 -31.24
N LYS A 15 14.99 -7.28 -31.60
CA LYS A 15 15.18 -6.20 -30.65
C LYS A 15 14.00 -6.31 -29.69
N ARG A 16 14.25 -6.84 -28.49
CA ARG A 16 13.36 -6.60 -27.36
C ARG A 16 13.56 -5.13 -27.10
N THR A 17 12.86 -4.30 -27.88
CA THR A 17 12.54 -2.96 -27.45
C THR A 17 11.83 -3.22 -26.14
N PHE A 18 12.54 -3.00 -25.04
CA PHE A 18 11.91 -2.65 -23.79
C PHE A 18 10.97 -1.52 -24.20
N GLY A 19 9.70 -1.86 -24.43
CA GLY A 19 8.69 -0.87 -24.67
C GLY A 19 8.88 0.09 -23.52
N LYS A 20 9.12 1.37 -23.84
CA LYS A 20 8.99 2.43 -22.85
C LYS A 20 7.71 2.07 -22.12
N LYS A 21 7.81 1.63 -20.86
CA LYS A 21 6.63 1.47 -20.02
C LYS A 21 6.00 2.85 -20.14
N LYS A 22 4.88 2.93 -20.87
CA LYS A 22 3.99 4.08 -20.76
C LYS A 22 3.89 4.23 -19.25
N LYS A 23 4.39 5.33 -18.69
CA LYS A 23 3.99 5.68 -17.33
C LYS A 23 2.48 5.68 -17.45
N MET A 24 1.84 4.61 -16.98
CA MET A 24 0.43 4.67 -16.71
C MET A 24 0.38 5.85 -15.76
N ALA A 25 -0.20 6.96 -16.22
CA ALA A 25 -0.66 7.94 -15.27
C ALA A 25 -1.44 7.10 -14.27
N ASP A 26 -1.01 7.12 -13.00
CA ASP A 26 -1.68 6.41 -11.94
C ASP A 26 -3.07 7.05 -11.83
N ASN A 27 -3.99 6.65 -12.71
CA ASN A 27 -5.39 7.05 -12.74
C ASN A 27 -6.12 6.32 -11.61
N ASN A 28 -5.46 6.24 -10.45
CA ASN A 28 -5.90 5.56 -9.26
C ASN A 28 -6.82 6.50 -8.50
N ASN A 29 -7.95 6.83 -9.15
CA ASN A 29 -9.02 7.58 -8.56
C ASN A 29 -9.99 6.57 -7.95
N PHE A 30 -10.13 6.58 -6.64
CA PHE A 30 -10.98 5.64 -5.92
C PHE A 30 -12.12 6.38 -5.25
N LEU A 31 -13.31 5.78 -5.31
CA LEU A 31 -14.44 6.20 -4.50
C LEU A 31 -14.79 5.04 -3.57
N ILE A 32 -14.49 5.20 -2.29
CA ILE A 32 -14.85 4.23 -1.25
C ILE A 32 -16.22 4.66 -0.73
N GLU A 33 -17.27 3.91 -1.08
CA GLU A 33 -18.65 4.26 -0.74
C GLU A 33 -19.07 3.60 0.58
N ASN A 34 -19.76 4.35 1.44
CA ASN A 34 -20.40 3.86 2.66
C ASN A 34 -19.46 3.09 3.60
N CYS A 35 -18.28 3.65 3.88
CA CYS A 35 -17.37 3.12 4.90
C CYS A 35 -17.63 3.77 6.26
N LEU A 36 -17.38 3.02 7.32
CA LEU A 36 -17.35 3.56 8.66
C LEU A 36 -16.00 4.25 8.86
N VAL A 37 -15.99 5.54 9.18
CA VAL A 37 -14.76 6.27 9.55
C VAL A 37 -14.84 6.65 11.01
N LEU A 38 -13.72 6.47 11.69
CA LEU A 38 -13.53 6.90 13.06
C LEU A 38 -12.98 8.33 13.05
N ASP A 39 -13.74 9.25 13.63
CA ASP A 39 -13.27 10.61 13.84
C ASP A 39 -12.31 10.64 15.03
N MET A 40 -11.04 10.91 14.75
CA MET A 40 -9.99 11.00 15.75
C MET A 40 -10.02 12.32 16.52
N GLU A 41 -10.59 13.38 15.94
CA GLU A 41 -10.64 14.72 16.55
C GLU A 41 -11.70 14.80 17.65
N ASN A 42 -12.85 14.14 17.44
CA ASN A 42 -13.98 14.12 18.38
C ASN A 42 -14.05 12.82 19.21
N SER A 43 -12.90 12.23 19.57
CA SER A 43 -12.83 10.91 20.22
C SER A 43 -13.60 10.78 21.55
N SER A 44 -13.98 11.88 22.20
CA SER A 44 -14.65 11.91 23.51
C SER A 44 -16.19 11.99 23.45
N LYS A 45 -16.80 12.06 22.25
CA LYS A 45 -18.27 12.12 22.10
C LYS A 45 -18.88 10.75 21.79
N GLU A 46 -20.16 10.58 22.13
CA GLU A 46 -20.95 9.36 21.89
C GLU A 46 -21.04 8.95 20.41
N ASN A 47 -20.82 9.89 19.47
CA ASN A 47 -20.92 9.64 18.03
C ASN A 47 -19.55 9.65 17.33
N LYS A 48 -18.68 8.71 17.72
CA LYS A 48 -17.30 8.58 17.21
C LYS A 48 -17.21 8.00 15.80
N TYR A 49 -18.24 7.28 15.37
CA TYR A 49 -18.27 6.57 14.09
C TYR A 49 -19.27 7.19 13.15
N ASN A 50 -18.79 7.63 11.98
CA ASN A 50 -19.63 8.22 10.95
C ASN A 50 -19.55 7.37 9.68
N THR A 51 -20.71 7.09 9.08
CA THR A 51 -20.77 6.50 7.74
C THR A 51 -20.47 7.61 6.73
N VAL A 52 -19.39 7.44 5.97
CA VAL A 52 -18.93 8.42 4.99
C VAL A 52 -18.52 7.74 3.70
N SER A 53 -18.47 8.51 2.62
CA SER A 53 -17.87 8.10 1.36
C SER A 53 -16.61 8.92 1.13
N VAL A 54 -15.49 8.27 0.78
CA VAL A 54 -14.19 8.93 0.63
C VAL A 54 -13.76 8.89 -0.83
N ALA A 55 -13.51 10.07 -1.40
CA ALA A 55 -12.97 10.23 -2.74
C ALA A 55 -11.46 10.45 -2.66
N ILE A 56 -10.70 9.60 -3.35
CA ILE A 56 -9.25 9.65 -3.44
C ILE A 56 -8.90 9.95 -4.89
N VAL A 57 -8.06 10.97 -5.10
CA VAL A 57 -7.54 11.33 -6.42
C VAL A 57 -6.02 11.20 -6.39
N GLY A 58 -5.49 10.22 -7.12
CA GLY A 58 -4.07 9.91 -7.14
C GLY A 58 -3.54 9.50 -5.76
N LYS A 59 -2.93 10.45 -5.02
CA LYS A 59 -2.30 10.22 -3.71
C LYS A 59 -2.92 11.03 -2.57
N THR A 60 -3.94 11.83 -2.85
CA THR A 60 -4.55 12.73 -1.88
C THR A 60 -6.01 12.39 -1.67
N ILE A 61 -6.48 12.56 -0.44
CA ILE A 61 -7.90 12.53 -0.12
C ILE A 61 -8.49 13.83 -0.66
N ALA A 62 -9.39 13.72 -1.64
CA ALA A 62 -9.98 14.88 -2.30
C ALA A 62 -11.24 15.37 -1.57
N ALA A 63 -12.06 14.44 -1.06
CA ALA A 63 -13.25 14.76 -0.29
C ALA A 63 -13.65 13.62 0.64
N VAL A 64 -14.28 13.98 1.75
CA VAL A 64 -14.98 13.07 2.67
C VAL A 64 -16.43 13.52 2.72
N LEU A 65 -17.33 12.69 2.23
CA LEU A 65 -18.75 12.98 2.03
C LEU A 65 -19.57 12.27 3.10
N LYS A 66 -20.51 12.98 3.74
CA LYS A 66 -21.48 12.32 4.63
C LYS A 66 -22.52 11.53 3.83
N GLU A 67 -23.22 10.62 4.49
CA GLU A 67 -24.30 9.86 3.87
C GLU A 67 -25.34 10.80 3.22
N GLY A 68 -25.55 10.64 1.91
CA GLY A 68 -26.48 11.46 1.12
C GLY A 68 -25.88 12.73 0.50
N GLU A 69 -24.62 13.07 0.77
CA GLU A 69 -23.94 14.21 0.17
C GLU A 69 -23.43 13.89 -1.25
N LYS A 70 -23.62 14.81 -2.19
CA LYS A 70 -23.16 14.63 -3.58
C LYS A 70 -21.67 14.98 -3.70
N LEU A 71 -20.99 14.32 -4.63
CA LEU A 71 -19.62 14.67 -5.00
C LEU A 71 -19.53 16.16 -5.39
N PRO A 72 -18.46 16.87 -5.00
CA PRO A 72 -18.26 18.25 -5.40
C PRO A 72 -18.18 18.37 -6.93
N GLU A 73 -18.67 19.47 -7.49
CA GLU A 73 -18.68 19.69 -8.95
C GLU A 73 -17.30 19.57 -9.57
N ASN A 74 -16.26 19.99 -8.85
CA ASN A 74 -14.85 19.88 -9.27
C ASN A 74 -14.35 18.42 -9.47
N LEU A 75 -15.08 17.44 -8.95
CA LEU A 75 -14.75 16.00 -9.05
C LEU A 75 -15.75 15.23 -9.91
N ALA A 76 -16.83 15.87 -10.38
CA ALA A 76 -17.91 15.23 -11.13
C ALA A 76 -17.43 14.61 -12.46
N ASP A 77 -16.47 15.26 -13.12
CA ASP A 77 -15.91 14.80 -14.41
C ASP A 77 -14.82 13.71 -14.25
N THR A 78 -14.44 13.40 -13.02
CA THR A 78 -13.38 12.42 -12.75
C THR A 78 -13.94 11.00 -12.78
N THR A 79 -13.32 10.12 -13.58
CA THR A 79 -13.66 8.69 -13.55
C THR A 79 -13.09 8.05 -12.29
N PHE A 80 -13.96 7.54 -11.41
CA PHE A 80 -13.57 6.82 -10.19
C PHE A 80 -13.80 5.31 -10.31
N GLN A 81 -12.85 4.55 -9.79
CA GLN A 81 -13.09 3.15 -9.46
C GLN A 81 -13.84 3.07 -8.12
N LYS A 82 -15.05 2.51 -8.16
CA LYS A 82 -15.89 2.35 -6.98
C LYS A 82 -15.48 1.13 -6.17
N ILE A 83 -15.36 1.31 -4.86
CA ILE A 83 -15.07 0.25 -3.88
C ILE A 83 -16.15 0.33 -2.80
N SER A 84 -16.80 -0.79 -2.50
CA SER A 84 -17.80 -0.84 -1.42
C SER A 84 -17.12 -0.94 -0.05
N GLY A 85 -17.34 0.06 0.80
CA GLY A 85 -16.91 0.13 2.18
C GLY A 85 -17.93 -0.39 3.20
N LYS A 86 -19.09 -0.91 2.74
CA LYS A 86 -20.16 -1.36 3.63
C LYS A 86 -19.66 -2.43 4.59
N ASN A 87 -19.99 -2.28 5.88
CA ASN A 87 -19.52 -3.13 6.98
C ASN A 87 -17.98 -3.20 7.11
N ARG A 88 -17.26 -2.18 6.62
CA ARG A 88 -15.81 -2.05 6.77
C ARG A 88 -15.48 -0.74 7.47
N LEU A 89 -14.48 -0.79 8.34
CA LEU A 89 -13.91 0.38 9.00
C LEU A 89 -12.73 0.88 8.16
N LEU A 90 -12.79 2.14 7.72
CA LEU A 90 -11.69 2.83 7.08
C LEU A 90 -10.85 3.53 8.15
N LEU A 91 -9.57 3.16 8.22
CA LEU A 91 -8.59 3.73 9.13
C LEU A 91 -7.41 4.29 8.34
N PRO A 92 -6.68 5.28 8.89
CA PRO A 92 -5.36 5.61 8.38
C PRO A 92 -4.46 4.38 8.45
N GLY A 93 -3.51 4.28 7.52
CA GLY A 93 -2.46 3.27 7.62
C GLY A 93 -1.69 3.44 8.93
N PHE A 94 -1.40 2.35 9.62
CA PHE A 94 -0.65 2.41 10.87
C PHE A 94 0.80 2.83 10.61
N THR A 95 1.22 3.92 11.23
CA THR A 95 2.61 4.36 11.21
C THR A 95 3.36 3.70 12.37
N ASN A 96 4.34 2.86 12.05
CA ASN A 96 5.22 2.29 13.05
C ASN A 96 6.40 3.26 13.30
N ALA A 97 6.46 3.85 14.49
CA ALA A 97 7.47 4.86 14.84
C ALA A 97 8.86 4.25 15.12
N HIS A 98 8.94 2.95 15.41
CA HIS A 98 10.19 2.30 15.76
C HIS A 98 10.18 0.82 15.38
N THR A 99 11.16 0.37 14.60
CA THR A 99 11.27 -1.04 14.21
C THR A 99 12.72 -1.42 13.99
N HIS A 100 13.13 -2.54 14.59
CA HIS A 100 14.38 -3.22 14.27
C HIS A 100 14.11 -4.20 13.11
N SER A 101 14.19 -3.72 11.88
CA SER A 101 13.76 -4.48 10.70
C SER A 101 14.60 -5.75 10.44
N SER A 102 15.89 -5.72 10.80
CA SER A 102 16.80 -6.88 10.73
C SER A 102 16.48 -7.95 11.77
N GLU A 103 16.05 -7.56 12.97
CA GLU A 103 15.73 -8.48 14.06
C GLU A 103 14.45 -9.29 13.80
N PHE A 104 13.67 -8.93 12.78
CA PHE A 104 12.49 -9.69 12.36
C PHE A 104 12.82 -11.15 12.01
N TRP A 105 14.00 -11.43 11.47
CA TRP A 105 14.43 -12.80 11.15
C TRP A 105 14.62 -13.67 12.40
N CYS A 106 14.83 -13.06 13.56
CA CYS A 106 14.96 -13.73 14.85
C CYS A 106 13.64 -13.82 15.61
N ARG A 107 12.50 -13.46 14.98
CA ARG A 107 11.20 -13.44 15.64
C ARG A 107 10.82 -14.84 16.11
N GLY A 108 10.68 -15.01 17.43
CA GLY A 108 10.33 -16.29 18.05
C GLY A 108 11.50 -17.27 18.19
N MET A 109 12.75 -16.85 17.90
CA MET A 109 13.93 -17.69 18.06
C MET A 109 14.52 -17.67 19.48
N ILE A 110 14.19 -16.66 20.29
CA ILE A 110 14.73 -16.49 21.64
C ILE A 110 13.56 -16.59 22.63
N ASP A 111 13.69 -17.46 23.63
CA ASP A 111 12.73 -17.63 24.72
C ASP A 111 12.66 -16.38 25.62
N ASN A 112 11.74 -16.41 26.60
CA ASN A 112 11.59 -15.35 27.60
C ASN A 112 12.84 -15.24 28.50
N ALA A 113 13.86 -14.56 28.00
CA ALA A 113 15.11 -14.29 28.70
C ALA A 113 15.15 -12.81 29.17
N PRO A 114 15.88 -12.51 30.25
CA PRO A 114 16.20 -11.13 30.62
C PRO A 114 16.87 -10.38 29.46
N LEU A 115 16.67 -9.05 29.39
CA LEU A 115 17.10 -8.23 28.26
C LEU A 115 18.60 -8.39 27.97
N GLU A 116 19.44 -8.46 29.00
CA GLU A 116 20.88 -8.59 28.90
C GLU A 116 21.28 -9.93 28.25
N VAL A 117 20.60 -11.02 28.64
CA VAL A 117 20.80 -12.36 28.08
C VAL A 117 20.28 -12.41 26.64
N TRP A 118 19.15 -11.75 26.38
CA TRP A 118 18.57 -11.63 25.04
C TRP A 118 19.50 -10.87 24.08
N LEU A 119 20.02 -9.71 24.49
CA LEU A 119 20.98 -8.92 23.72
C LEU A 119 22.27 -9.69 23.45
N SER A 120 22.81 -10.38 24.46
CA SER A 120 24.01 -11.22 24.29
C SER A 120 23.78 -12.32 23.25
N SER A 121 22.61 -12.97 23.28
CA SER A 121 22.26 -14.01 22.31
C SER A 121 22.11 -13.50 20.87
N LEU A 122 21.72 -12.23 20.69
CA LEU A 122 21.66 -11.60 19.37
C LEU A 122 23.05 -11.24 18.84
N ILE A 123 23.93 -10.73 19.71
CA ILE A 123 25.31 -10.38 19.34
C ILE A 123 26.10 -11.63 18.95
N ASP A 124 26.00 -12.70 19.72
CA ASP A 124 26.68 -13.97 19.43
C ASP A 124 26.31 -14.52 18.04
N ARG A 125 25.00 -14.51 17.72
CA ARG A 125 24.49 -14.96 16.41
C ARG A 125 24.85 -14.03 15.25
N SER A 126 25.29 -12.80 15.51
CA SER A 126 25.75 -11.85 14.49
C SER A 126 27.21 -12.07 14.07
N ILE A 127 28.00 -12.76 14.90
CA ILE A 127 29.45 -12.98 14.70
C ILE A 127 29.74 -14.35 14.06
N ALA A 128 28.74 -15.24 13.96
CA ALA A 128 28.88 -16.59 13.41
C ALA A 128 28.68 -16.71 11.88
N VAL A 129 28.79 -15.61 11.12
CA VAL A 129 28.72 -15.57 9.64
C VAL A 129 30.09 -15.20 9.07
#